data_AF-A0A160UNF7-F1
#
_entry.id   AF-A0A160UNF7-F1
#
_cell.length_a   1.000
_cell.length_b   1.000
_cell.length_c   1.000
_cell.angle_alpha   90.00
_cell.angle_beta   90.00
_cell.angle_gamma   90.00
#
_symmetry.space_group_name_H-M   'P 1'
#
loop_
_entity.id
_entity.type
_entity.pdbx_description
1 polymer ?
#
loop_
_entity_poly.entity_id
_entity_poly.type
_entity_poly.pdbx_seq_one_letter_code
_entity_poly.pdbx_strand_id
1 'polypeptide(L)' 'MAHPTEEQIRKRAFELWEQAGKPEGREDEFWDQAQRELQGAEERGAPNKGADI' A
#
# COMPACT_ATOMS: atom_id res chain seq x y z
N MET A 1 6.20 -4.12 -17.43
CA MET A 1 5.33 -3.31 -16.55
C MET A 1 5.40 -4.01 -15.22
N ALA A 2 6.17 -3.47 -14.28
CA ALA A 2 6.11 -3.98 -12.91
C ALA A 2 4.72 -3.59 -12.40
N HIS A 3 4.02 -4.57 -11.83
CA HIS A 3 2.82 -4.31 -11.07
C HIS A 3 3.25 -4.46 -9.61
N PRO A 4 2.82 -3.54 -8.72
CA PRO A 4 3.14 -3.65 -7.32
C PRO A 4 2.63 -4.96 -6.76
N THR A 5 3.43 -5.58 -5.89
CA THR A 5 3.04 -6.85 -5.27
C THR A 5 1.92 -6.63 -4.27
N GLU A 6 1.10 -7.66 -4.05
CA GLU A 6 0.03 -7.62 -3.04
C GLU A 6 0.56 -7.22 -1.65
N GLU A 7 1.80 -7.58 -1.33
CA GLU A 7 2.45 -7.21 -0.08
C GLU A 7 2.72 -5.69 0.02
N GLN A 8 3.16 -5.06 -1.08
CA GLN A 8 3.33 -3.61 -1.14
C GLN A 8 1.98 -2.89 -1.03
N ILE A 9 0.97 -3.38 -1.76
CA ILE A 9 -0.38 -2.82 -1.73
C ILE A 9 -0.95 -2.93 -0.32
N ARG A 10 -0.84 -4.09 0.32
CA ARG A 10 -1.30 -4.32 1.69
C ARG A 10 -0.64 -3.38 2.68
N LYS A 11 0.69 -3.26 2.60
CA LYS A 11 1.44 -2.41 3.52
C LYS A 11 1.02 -0.95 3.38
N ARG A 12 0.90 -0.48 2.15
CA ARG A 12 0.50 0.89 1.84
C ARG A 12 -0.96 1.17 2.22
N ALA A 13 -1.86 0.24 1.94
CA ALA A 13 -3.27 0.32 2.32
C ALA A 13 -3.41 0.36 3.84
N PHE A 14 -2.65 -0.47 4.55
CA PHE A 14 -2.63 -0.47 6.02
C PHE A 14 -2.11 0.85 6.59
N GLU A 15 -1.00 1.39 6.06
CA GLU A 15 -0.48 2.71 6.48
C GLU A 15 -1.48 3.84 6.25
N LEU A 16 -2.19 3.84 5.12
CA LEU A 16 -3.26 4.81 4.83
C LEU A 16 -4.45 4.64 5.78
N TRP A 17 -4.85 3.40 6.04
CA TRP A 17 -5.94 3.07 6.96
C TRP A 17 -5.62 3.45 8.41
N GLU A 18 -4.39 3.21 8.87
CA GLU A 18 -3.93 3.63 10.21
C GLU A 18 -3.91 5.16 10.32
N GLN A 19 -3.38 5.87 9.31
CA GLN A 19 -3.37 7.34 9.28
C GLN A 19 -4.77 7.95 9.26
N ALA A 20 -5.72 7.28 8.60
CA ALA A 20 -7.12 7.69 8.56
C ALA A 20 -7.89 7.42 9.86
N GLY A 21 -7.26 6.78 10.86
CA GLY A 21 -7.87 6.46 12.15
C GLY A 21 -8.64 5.14 12.17
N LYS A 22 -8.30 4.21 11.28
CA LYS A 22 -8.86 2.84 11.21
C LYS A 22 -10.39 2.81 11.09
N PRO A 23 -10.98 3.49 10.09
CA PRO A 23 -12.41 3.34 9.83
C PRO A 23 -12.73 1.89 9.44
N GLU A 24 -13.60 1.23 10.20
CA GLU A 24 -14.10 -0.11 9.89
C GLU A 24 -14.90 -0.11 8.58
N GLY A 25 -14.63 -1.07 7.70
CA GLY A 25 -15.35 -1.24 6.43
C GLY A 25 -14.92 -0.32 5.28
N ARG A 26 -13.82 0.43 5.43
CA ARG A 26 -13.20 1.21 4.34
C ARG A 26 -11.87 0.65 3.85
N GLU A 27 -11.49 -0.53 4.33
CA GLU A 27 -10.23 -1.19 4.00
C GLU A 27 -10.07 -1.39 2.48
N ASP A 28 -11.16 -1.76 1.78
CA ASP A 28 -11.18 -1.90 0.32
C ASP A 28 -10.90 -0.58 -0.42
N GLU A 29 -11.40 0.56 0.08
CA GLU A 29 -11.11 1.87 -0.52
C GLU A 29 -9.61 2.21 -0.39
N PHE A 30 -9.02 1.94 0.78
CA PHE A 30 -7.59 2.15 0.99
C PHE A 30 -6.73 1.17 0.19
N TRP A 31 -7.23 -0.05 -0.05
CA TRP A 31 -6.57 -1.05 -0.88
C TRP A 31 -6.50 -0.61 -2.35
N ASP A 32 -7.63 -0.20 -2.94
CA ASP A 32 -7.65 0.30 -4.31
C ASP A 32 -6.80 1.57 -4.47
N GLN A 33 -6.88 2.47 -3.48
CA GLN A 33 -6.07 3.69 -3.47
C GLN A 33 -4.57 3.38 -3.41
N ALA A 34 -4.16 2.45 -2.53
CA ALA A 34 -2.77 2.00 -2.44
C ALA A 34 -2.29 1.34 -3.73
N GLN A 35 -3.12 0.50 -4.35
CA GLN A 35 -2.82 -0.14 -5.62
C GLN A 35 -2.58 0.89 -6.74
N ARG A 36 -3.43 1.91 -6.84
CA ARG A 36 -3.30 2.99 -7.82
C ARG A 36 -2.08 3.88 -7.54
N GLU A 37 -1.81 4.19 -6.27
CA GLU A 37 -0.61 4.94 -5.87
C GLU A 37 0.66 4.20 -6.27
N LEU A 38 0.74 2.91 -5.95
CA LEU A 38 1.93 2.10 -6.21
C LEU A 38 2.12 1.84 -7.71
N GLN A 39 1.05 1.59 -8.46
CA GLN A 39 1.12 1.47 -9.93
C GLN A 39 1.65 2.74 -10.60
N GLY A 40 1.44 3.93 -10.02
CA GLY A 40 1.96 5.20 -10.53
C GLY A 40 3.34 5.59 -9.95
N ALA A 41 3.72 5.04 -8.80
CA ALA A 41 4.92 5.45 -8.05
C ALA A 41 6.16 4.58 -8.26
N GLU A 42 6.07 3.44 -8.98
CA GLU A 42 7.19 2.50 -9.20
C GLU A 42 8.41 3.13 -9.90
N GLU A 43 8.33 4.35 -10.43
CA GLU A 43 9.49 5.07 -11.00
C GLU A 43 10.36 5.78 -9.95
N ARG A 44 9.91 5.98 -8.69
CA ARG A 44 10.70 6.67 -7.65
C ARG A 44 10.59 6.03 -6.28
N GLY A 45 11.15 4.82 -6.15
CA GLY A 45 11.83 4.36 -4.94
C GLY A 45 10.96 4.14 -3.69
N ALA A 46 10.71 2.87 -3.39
CA ALA A 46 10.60 2.42 -2.01
C ALA A 46 11.26 1.03 -1.88
N PRO A 47 12.38 0.90 -1.15
CA PRO A 47 12.99 -0.39 -0.89
C PRO A 47 12.09 -1.19 0.04
N ASN A 48 11.95 -2.45 -0.33
CA ASN A 48 11.33 -3.52 0.44
C ASN A 48 11.80 -3.45 1.91
N LYS A 49 10.84 -3.32 2.82
CA LYS A 49 11.09 -3.44 4.27
C LYS A 49 10.28 -4.63 4.80
N GLY A 50 10.50 -5.79 4.21
CA GLY A 50 10.55 -7.06 4.94
C GLY A 50 11.93 -7.12 5.60
N ALA A 51 11.98 -6.74 6.87
CA ALA A 51 13.10 -7.04 7.74
C ALA A 51 12.48 -7.51 9.07
N ASP A 52 11.72 -8.59 8.95
CA ASP A 52 11.78 -9.74 9.84
C ASP A 52 13.23 -10.02 10.26
N ILE A 53 13.65 -9.49 11.43
CA ILE A 53 14.60 -10.11 12.36
C ILE A 53 14.21 -9.83 13.81
#